data_AF-A0A7I7NPG7-F1
#
_entry.id   AF-A0A7I7NPG7-F1
#
_cell.length_a   1.000
_cell.length_b   1.000
_cell.length_c   1.000
_cell.angle_alpha   90.00
_cell.angle_beta   90.00
_cell.angle_gamma   90.00
#
_symmetry.space_group_name_H-M   'P 1'
#
loop_
_entity.id
_entity.type
_entity.pdbx_description
1 polymer ?
#
loop_
_entity_poly.entity_id
_entity_poly.type
_entity_poly.pdbx_seq_one_letter_code
_entity_poly.pdbx_strand_id
1 'polypeptide(L)'
;MRTVVGYHRHDTPAELLPLNEIWQLQSKLTNYFYPQQKPISKVRNGATVPKKHDTTATAFHHAIDHPTMTVERIVALTRTYSLINPAATQHQIQALTAQPLTLATSIAGPDALAPIFTQGNRPTPTAPDQARTESTSRNCSASAAAAAVKAVRAATPC
;
A
#
# COMPACT_ATOMS: atom_id res chain seq x y z
N MET A 1 -3.40 -8.65 0.52
CA MET A 1 -2.20 -8.09 -0.14
C MET A 1 -1.94 -8.84 -1.43
N ARG A 2 -2.29 -8.24 -2.58
CA ARG A 2 -1.98 -8.81 -3.90
C ARG A 2 -0.49 -8.62 -4.27
N THR A 3 0.22 -7.81 -3.50
CA THR A 3 1.64 -7.47 -3.66
C THR A 3 2.59 -8.63 -3.45
N VAL A 4 2.22 -9.62 -2.64
CA VAL A 4 3.12 -10.75 -2.31
C VAL A 4 3.29 -11.68 -3.51
N VAL A 5 2.20 -11.99 -4.21
CA VAL A 5 2.18 -13.01 -5.28
C VAL A 5 2.11 -12.36 -6.67
N GLY A 6 1.69 -11.10 -6.75
CA GLY A 6 1.56 -10.36 -8.00
C GLY A 6 0.21 -10.58 -8.70
N TYR A 7 0.20 -10.35 -10.02
CA TYR A 7 -1.01 -10.40 -10.86
C TYR A 7 -1.05 -11.62 -11.78
N HIS A 8 -0.19 -12.61 -11.55
CA HIS A 8 -0.16 -13.84 -12.32
C HIS A 8 -1.45 -14.65 -12.12
N ARG A 9 -1.85 -15.40 -13.15
CA ARG A 9 -2.98 -16.34 -13.06
C ARG A 9 -2.44 -17.67 -12.54
N HIS A 10 -3.05 -18.19 -11.49
CA HIS A 10 -2.67 -19.44 -10.83
C HIS A 10 -3.77 -20.47 -11.04
N ASP A 11 -3.75 -21.13 -12.20
CA ASP A 11 -4.78 -22.10 -12.59
C ASP A 11 -4.33 -23.56 -12.35
N THR A 12 -3.04 -23.77 -12.06
CA THR A 12 -2.44 -25.10 -11.90
C THR A 12 -2.51 -25.58 -10.44
N PRO A 13 -2.89 -26.85 -10.17
CA PRO A 13 -2.92 -27.38 -8.80
C PRO A 13 -1.55 -27.36 -8.10
N ALA A 14 -0.46 -27.49 -8.86
CA ALA A 14 0.91 -27.40 -8.34
C ALA A 14 1.25 -26.00 -7.79
N GLU A 15 0.63 -24.94 -8.32
CA GLU A 15 0.82 -23.56 -7.85
C GLU A 15 -0.04 -23.26 -6.62
N LEU A 16 -1.19 -23.95 -6.45
CA LEU A 16 -2.11 -23.71 -5.34
C LEU A 16 -1.54 -24.15 -3.98
N LEU A 17 -0.72 -25.20 -3.95
CA LEU A 17 -0.10 -25.71 -2.71
C LEU A 17 0.78 -24.66 -2.00
N PRO A 18 1.83 -24.09 -2.64
CA PRO A 18 2.64 -23.06 -2.01
C PRO A 18 1.84 -21.78 -1.72
N LEU A 19 0.83 -21.48 -2.54
CA LEU A 19 -0.03 -20.32 -2.33
C LEU A 19 -0.83 -20.42 -1.03
N ASN A 20 -1.42 -21.59 -0.75
CA ASN A 20 -2.13 -21.83 0.50
C ASN A 20 -1.21 -21.68 1.72
N GLU A 21 0.03 -22.16 1.63
CA GLU A 21 1.02 -22.02 2.70
C GLU A 21 1.41 -20.56 2.93
N ILE A 22 1.68 -19.80 1.86
CA ILE A 22 1.96 -18.36 1.94
C ILE A 22 0.83 -17.64 2.69
N TRP A 23 -0.44 -17.93 2.36
CA TRP A 23 -1.58 -17.28 3.03
C TRP A 23 -1.69 -17.62 4.51
N GLN A 24 -1.36 -18.84 4.91
CA GLN A 24 -1.31 -19.22 6.33
C GLN A 24 -0.24 -18.45 7.09
N LEU A 25 0.97 -18.37 6.53
CA LEU A 25 2.08 -17.62 7.15
C LEU A 25 1.79 -16.12 7.21
N GLN A 26 1.27 -15.56 6.12
CA GLN A 26 0.94 -14.14 6.04
C GLN A 26 -0.21 -13.78 6.98
N SER A 27 -1.18 -14.68 7.19
CA SER A 27 -2.25 -14.48 8.17
C SER A 27 -1.71 -14.38 9.60
N LYS A 28 -0.70 -15.18 9.96
CA LYS A 28 -0.02 -15.06 11.26
C LYS A 28 0.64 -13.69 11.42
N LEU A 29 1.42 -13.23 10.44
CA LEU A 29 2.05 -11.92 10.50
C LEU A 29 1.03 -10.78 10.62
N THR A 30 -0.03 -10.84 9.80
CA THR A 30 -1.03 -9.78 9.74
C THR A 30 -1.85 -9.67 11.03
N ASN A 31 -2.17 -10.80 11.66
CA ASN A 31 -3.00 -10.82 12.88
C ASN A 31 -2.19 -10.48 14.14
N TYR A 32 -0.95 -10.96 14.24
CA TYR A 32 -0.16 -10.82 15.46
C TYR A 32 0.76 -9.59 15.48
N PHE A 33 1.28 -9.17 14.33
CA PHE A 33 2.35 -8.15 14.29
C PHE A 33 1.96 -6.88 13.54
N TYR A 34 1.02 -6.94 12.59
CA TYR A 34 0.67 -5.75 11.83
C TYR A 34 -0.39 -4.90 12.53
N PRO A 35 -0.13 -3.59 12.72
CA PRO A 35 -1.11 -2.67 13.27
C PRO A 35 -2.29 -2.55 12.31
N GLN A 36 -3.50 -2.63 12.85
CA GLN A 36 -4.74 -2.44 12.10
C GLN A 36 -5.41 -1.17 12.58
N GLN A 37 -5.98 -0.41 11.63
CA GLN A 37 -6.73 0.80 11.94
C GLN A 37 -8.07 0.76 11.22
N LYS A 38 -9.16 0.64 11.98
CA LYS A 38 -10.52 0.61 11.44
C LYS A 38 -11.15 2.00 11.50
N PRO A 39 -11.85 2.46 10.45
CA PRO A 39 -12.68 3.66 10.53
C PRO A 39 -13.92 3.37 11.38
N ILE A 40 -14.12 4.13 12.45
CA ILE A 40 -15.27 4.03 13.38
C ILE A 40 -16.47 4.76 12.81
N SER A 41 -16.27 5.98 12.32
CA SER A 41 -17.34 6.78 11.74
C SER A 41 -16.90 7.44 10.44
N LYS A 42 -17.86 7.57 9.53
CA LYS A 42 -17.72 8.31 8.29
C LYS A 42 -18.99 9.13 8.14
N VAL A 43 -18.89 10.44 8.29
CA VAL A 43 -20.03 11.36 8.17
C VAL A 43 -19.71 12.32 7.03
N ARG A 44 -20.66 12.53 6.12
CA ARG A 44 -20.47 13.41 4.97
C ARG A 44 -20.82 14.84 5.36
N ASN A 45 -19.85 15.74 5.21
CA ASN A 45 -20.02 17.17 5.39
C ASN A 45 -19.81 17.84 4.03
N GLY A 46 -20.91 18.05 3.29
CA GLY A 46 -20.88 18.61 1.94
C GLY A 46 -20.14 17.73 0.93
N ALA A 47 -19.07 18.26 0.33
CA ALA A 47 -18.27 17.55 -0.66
C ALA A 47 -17.28 16.54 -0.04
N THR A 48 -16.95 16.65 1.24
CA THR A 48 -15.92 15.83 1.91
C THR A 48 -16.55 14.83 2.89
N VAL A 49 -15.95 13.65 3.00
CA VAL A 49 -16.35 12.61 3.96
C VAL A 49 -15.19 12.35 4.93
N PRO A 50 -15.06 13.12 6.02
CA PRO A 50 -14.07 12.82 7.06
C PRO A 50 -14.30 11.43 7.67
N LYS A 51 -13.20 10.71 7.90
CA LYS A 51 -13.19 9.40 8.56
C LYS A 51 -12.55 9.54 9.92
N LYS A 52 -13.27 9.21 10.99
CA LYS A 52 -12.69 9.05 12.33
C LYS A 52 -12.19 7.63 12.46
N HIS A 53 -10.91 7.48 12.80
CA HIS A 53 -10.28 6.19 12.96
C HIS A 53 -10.15 5.82 14.43
N ASP A 54 -10.10 4.52 14.69
CA ASP A 54 -9.76 3.99 15.99
C ASP A 54 -8.26 4.14 16.31
N THR A 55 -7.92 3.90 17.58
CA THR A 55 -6.55 3.74 18.04
C THR A 55 -5.93 2.56 17.33
N THR A 56 -4.74 2.78 16.78
CA THR A 56 -4.00 1.76 16.04
C THR A 56 -3.46 0.71 17.00
N ALA A 57 -3.96 -0.53 16.90
CA ALA A 57 -3.38 -1.68 17.58
C ALA A 57 -3.44 -2.92 16.67
N THR A 58 -2.63 -3.93 16.96
CA THR A 58 -2.71 -5.21 16.21
C THR A 58 -3.98 -5.96 16.59
N ALA A 59 -4.48 -6.84 15.73
CA ALA A 59 -5.64 -7.67 16.05
C ALA A 59 -5.42 -8.53 17.31
N PHE A 60 -4.19 -9.01 17.55
CA PHE A 60 -3.82 -9.71 18.78
C PHE A 60 -4.05 -8.88 20.05
N HIS A 61 -3.49 -7.67 20.13
CA HIS A 61 -3.71 -6.76 21.25
C HIS A 61 -5.19 -6.43 21.45
N HIS A 62 -5.93 -6.12 20.37
CA HIS A 62 -7.38 -5.91 20.45
C HIS A 62 -8.13 -7.13 21.00
N ALA A 63 -7.70 -8.35 20.68
CA ALA A 63 -8.33 -9.56 21.19
C ALA A 63 -8.07 -9.76 22.68
N ILE A 64 -6.86 -9.47 23.17
CA ILE A 64 -6.50 -9.60 24.59
C ILE A 64 -7.18 -8.52 25.44
N ASP A 65 -7.28 -7.31 24.93
CA ASP A 65 -7.87 -6.17 25.64
C ASP A 65 -9.41 -6.21 25.67
N HIS A 66 -10.03 -7.14 24.93
CA HIS A 66 -11.48 -7.22 24.84
C HIS A 66 -12.11 -7.77 26.13
N PRO A 67 -13.13 -7.11 26.72
CA PRO A 67 -13.65 -7.44 28.05
C PRO A 67 -14.32 -8.81 28.15
N THR A 68 -14.69 -9.43 27.03
CA THR A 68 -15.32 -10.77 27.01
C THR A 68 -14.34 -11.92 26.85
N MET A 69 -13.02 -11.66 26.80
CA MET A 69 -12.05 -12.75 26.63
C MET A 69 -11.83 -13.55 27.91
N THR A 70 -11.78 -14.87 27.76
CA THR A 70 -11.42 -15.78 28.84
C THR A 70 -9.91 -15.84 29.01
N VAL A 71 -9.46 -16.03 30.25
CA VAL A 71 -8.03 -16.12 30.60
C VAL A 71 -7.32 -17.22 29.79
N GLU A 72 -7.97 -18.38 29.61
CA GLU A 72 -7.42 -19.49 28.82
C GLU A 72 -7.11 -19.10 27.37
N ARG A 73 -8.00 -18.32 26.73
CA ARG A 73 -7.82 -17.85 25.35
C ARG A 73 -6.68 -16.84 25.26
N ILE A 74 -6.59 -15.93 26.24
CA ILE A 74 -5.49 -14.96 26.32
C ILE A 74 -4.16 -15.71 26.44
N VAL A 75 -4.06 -16.71 27.32
CA VAL A 75 -2.84 -17.51 27.49
C VAL A 75 -2.48 -18.26 26.20
N ALA A 76 -3.45 -18.88 25.52
CA ALA A 76 -3.22 -19.58 24.25
C ALA A 76 -2.72 -18.63 23.14
N LEU A 77 -3.32 -17.44 23.04
CA LEU A 77 -2.91 -16.39 22.10
C LEU A 77 -1.50 -15.89 22.41
N THR A 78 -1.19 -15.59 23.67
CA THR A 78 0.14 -15.11 24.10
C THR A 78 1.21 -16.17 23.87
N ARG A 79 0.90 -17.45 24.12
CA ARG A 79 1.81 -18.56 23.79
C ARG A 79 2.09 -18.59 22.29
N THR A 80 1.05 -18.48 21.46
CA THR A 80 1.22 -18.47 20.00
C THR A 80 2.06 -17.29 19.55
N TYR A 81 1.82 -16.09 20.11
CA TYR A 81 2.60 -14.89 19.85
C TYR A 81 4.09 -15.10 20.16
N SER A 82 4.41 -15.69 21.31
CA SER A 82 5.80 -15.94 21.73
C SER A 82 6.56 -16.95 20.84
N LEU A 83 5.84 -17.85 20.17
CA LEU A 83 6.43 -18.89 19.32
C LEU A 83 6.75 -18.39 17.90
N ILE A 84 6.12 -17.30 17.45
CA ILE A 84 6.29 -16.82 16.09
C ILE A 84 7.54 -15.93 16.02
N ASN A 85 8.54 -16.37 15.26
CA ASN A 85 9.63 -15.50 14.82
C ASN A 85 9.20 -14.77 13.54
N PRO A 86 8.98 -13.44 13.57
CA PRO A 86 8.50 -12.70 12.41
C PRO A 86 9.52 -12.67 11.27
N ALA A 87 10.81 -12.60 11.57
CA ALA A 87 11.87 -12.60 10.55
C ALA A 87 11.93 -13.95 9.82
N ALA A 88 11.93 -15.06 10.58
CA ALA A 88 11.91 -16.39 9.98
C ALA A 88 10.66 -16.63 9.12
N THR A 89 9.50 -16.18 9.61
CA THR A 89 8.23 -16.28 8.87
C THR A 89 8.27 -15.46 7.57
N GLN A 90 8.87 -14.26 7.60
CA GLN A 90 9.04 -13.44 6.41
C GLN A 90 9.98 -14.08 5.38
N HIS A 91 11.09 -14.69 5.83
CA HIS A 91 11.99 -15.43 4.95
C HIS A 91 11.31 -16.65 4.31
N GLN A 92 10.48 -17.38 5.06
CA GLN A 92 9.69 -18.49 4.53
C GLN A 92 8.72 -18.00 3.44
N ILE A 93 8.02 -16.89 3.67
CA ILE A 93 7.12 -16.30 2.66
C ILE A 93 7.91 -15.93 1.39
N GLN A 94 9.08 -15.31 1.52
CA GLN A 94 9.93 -14.96 0.37
C GLN A 94 10.39 -16.20 -0.40
N ALA A 95 10.83 -17.25 0.31
CA ALA A 95 11.26 -18.50 -0.30
C ALA A 95 10.12 -19.21 -1.04
N LEU A 96 8.93 -19.26 -0.44
CA LEU A 96 7.75 -19.85 -1.08
C LEU A 96 7.27 -19.01 -2.26
N THR A 97 7.36 -17.68 -2.19
CA THR A 97 6.95 -16.79 -3.29
C THR A 97 7.83 -16.98 -4.53
N ALA A 98 9.11 -17.31 -4.38
CA ALA A 98 10.00 -17.54 -5.52
C ALA A 98 9.60 -18.74 -6.40
N GLN A 99 8.92 -19.75 -5.85
CA GLN A 99 8.59 -20.98 -6.59
C GLN A 99 7.45 -20.76 -7.61
N PRO A 100 6.28 -20.19 -7.24
CA PRO A 100 5.20 -19.90 -8.19
C PRO A 100 5.59 -18.93 -9.30
N LEU A 101 6.45 -17.92 -9.04
CA LEU A 101 6.92 -17.03 -10.10
C LEU A 101 7.70 -17.79 -11.18
N THR A 102 8.51 -18.77 -10.77
CA THR A 102 9.28 -19.60 -11.70
C THR A 102 8.34 -20.47 -12.54
N LEU A 103 7.32 -21.07 -11.92
CA LEU A 103 6.32 -21.87 -12.64
C LEU A 103 5.48 -21.03 -13.60
N ALA A 104 4.95 -19.89 -13.14
CA ALA A 104 4.12 -19.00 -13.94
C ALA A 104 4.88 -18.40 -15.14
N THR A 105 6.15 -18.04 -14.97
CA THR A 105 7.01 -17.56 -16.08
C THR A 105 7.47 -18.68 -17.00
N SER A 106 7.55 -19.93 -16.53
CA SER A 106 7.84 -21.08 -17.40
C SER A 106 6.66 -21.47 -18.30
N ILE A 107 5.43 -21.21 -17.86
CA ILE A 107 4.21 -21.45 -18.65
C ILE A 107 3.98 -20.31 -19.66
N ALA A 108 4.24 -19.06 -19.25
CA ALA A 108 4.26 -17.91 -20.13
C ALA A 108 5.60 -17.84 -20.87
N GLY A 109 5.76 -18.60 -21.96
CA GLY A 109 6.93 -18.48 -22.84
C GLY A 109 7.25 -17.02 -23.22
N PRO A 110 8.49 -16.70 -23.64
CA PRO A 110 9.00 -15.33 -23.82
C PRO A 110 8.26 -14.44 -24.85
N ASP A 111 7.22 -14.95 -25.52
CA ASP A 111 6.55 -14.31 -26.65
C ASP A 111 5.35 -13.42 -26.29
N ALA A 112 5.11 -13.12 -25.01
CA ALA A 112 3.93 -12.35 -24.57
C ALA A 112 4.20 -10.88 -24.19
N LEU A 113 5.25 -10.25 -24.74
CA LEU A 113 5.44 -8.79 -24.66
C LEU A 113 5.21 -8.13 -26.01
N ALA A 114 3.97 -8.14 -26.49
CA ALA A 114 3.51 -7.11 -27.42
C ALA A 114 2.85 -5.99 -26.59
N PRO A 115 3.37 -4.75 -26.61
CA PRO A 115 2.74 -3.67 -25.86
C PRO A 115 1.40 -3.32 -26.51
N ILE A 116 0.31 -3.52 -25.77
CA ILE A 116 -1.02 -3.05 -26.15
C ILE A 116 -1.04 -1.51 -26.04
N PHE A 117 -0.56 -0.84 -27.08
CA PHE A 117 -0.93 0.54 -27.36
C PHE A 117 -2.01 0.52 -28.43
N THR A 118 -3.27 0.38 -28.01
CA THR A 118 -4.41 0.63 -28.88
C THR A 118 -4.51 2.13 -29.10
N GLN A 119 -3.93 2.63 -30.20
CA GLN A 119 -4.21 3.97 -30.72
C GLN A 119 -5.69 4.03 -31.10
N GLY A 120 -6.52 4.55 -30.20
CA GLY A 120 -7.87 4.98 -30.52
C GLY A 120 -7.80 6.18 -31.47
N ASN A 121 -8.43 6.05 -32.63
CA ASN A 121 -8.65 7.09 -33.63
C ASN A 121 -8.91 8.46 -32.99
N ARG A 122 -7.99 9.41 -33.22
CA ARG A 122 -8.25 10.83 -33.03
C ARG A 122 -8.99 11.31 -34.28
N PRO A 123 -10.25 11.78 -34.22
CA PRO A 123 -10.83 12.48 -35.35
C PRO A 123 -10.02 13.76 -35.61
N THR A 124 -9.62 13.94 -36.87
CA THR A 124 -8.93 15.12 -37.41
C THR A 124 -9.74 16.39 -37.12
N PRO A 125 -9.15 17.44 -36.51
CA PRO A 125 -9.78 18.74 -36.48
C PRO A 125 -9.75 19.33 -37.90
N THR A 126 -10.94 19.58 -38.46
CA THR A 126 -11.10 20.44 -39.63
C THR A 126 -10.53 21.83 -39.29
N ALA A 127 -9.57 22.28 -40.09
CA ALA A 127 -8.95 23.59 -39.94
C ALA A 127 -9.98 24.72 -40.13
N PRO A 128 -9.98 25.75 -39.28
CA PRO A 128 -10.44 27.06 -39.69
C PRO A 128 -9.27 27.86 -40.29
N ASP A 129 -9.62 28.51 -41.39
CA ASP A 129 -8.89 29.48 -42.18
C ASP A 129 -8.28 30.60 -41.33
N GLN A 130 -7.11 31.09 -41.73
CA GLN A 130 -6.34 32.10 -41.00
C GLN A 130 -6.87 33.51 -41.31
N ALA A 131 -7.01 34.35 -40.28
CA ALA A 131 -6.79 35.78 -40.46
C ALA A 131 -6.10 36.40 -39.23
N ARG A 132 -5.02 37.08 -39.59
CA ARG A 132 -3.93 37.73 -38.86
C ARG A 132 -4.35 39.05 -38.19
N THR A 133 -3.42 39.52 -37.35
CA THR A 133 -3.27 40.83 -36.65
C THR A 133 -3.90 40.87 -35.25
N GLU A 134 -3.25 41.33 -34.18
CA GLU A 134 -2.14 42.26 -34.06
C GLU A 134 -1.51 42.18 -32.66
N SER A 135 -0.29 42.71 -32.58
CA SER A 135 0.58 42.88 -31.42
C SER A 135 -0.09 43.47 -30.17
N THR A 136 0.42 43.11 -28.97
CA THR A 136 0.97 44.08 -28.00
C THR A 136 1.67 43.38 -26.84
N SER A 137 3.00 43.50 -26.87
CA SER A 137 3.93 43.74 -25.76
C SER A 137 3.35 43.86 -24.34
N ARG A 138 3.91 43.09 -23.40
CA ARG A 138 4.81 43.64 -22.36
C ARG A 138 5.43 42.56 -21.48
N ASN A 139 6.75 42.47 -21.56
CA ASN A 139 7.64 41.86 -20.56
C ASN A 139 7.61 42.66 -19.25
N CYS A 140 7.91 42.01 -18.12
CA CYS A 140 8.84 42.47 -17.07
C CYS A 140 8.70 41.54 -15.83
N SER A 141 9.72 40.70 -15.58
CA SER A 141 10.78 40.89 -14.56
C SER A 141 10.26 40.68 -13.13
N ALA A 142 10.59 39.57 -12.46
CA ALA A 142 11.83 39.37 -11.70
C ALA A 142 12.03 40.41 -10.58
N SER A 143 12.01 39.95 -9.33
CA SER A 143 12.58 40.53 -8.08
C SER A 143 11.81 39.93 -6.89
N ALA A 144 12.34 39.52 -5.73
CA ALA A 144 13.66 39.36 -5.13
C ALA A 144 13.42 38.52 -3.85
N ALA A 145 14.22 37.49 -3.57
CA ALA A 145 15.33 37.47 -2.61
C ALA A 145 14.97 37.72 -1.11
N ALA A 146 15.16 36.65 -0.32
CA ALA A 146 16.01 36.53 0.87
C ALA A 146 15.77 37.35 2.17
N ALA A 147 16.17 36.67 3.27
CA ALA A 147 16.45 37.11 4.66
C ALA A 147 15.27 37.03 5.65
N ALA A 148 15.41 36.58 6.92
CA ALA A 148 16.60 36.38 7.75
C ALA A 148 16.37 35.35 8.88
N VAL A 149 17.49 34.78 9.33
CA VAL A 149 17.70 33.95 10.53
C VAL A 149 17.98 34.85 11.75
N LYS A 150 17.68 34.34 12.96
CA LYS A 150 18.35 34.59 14.28
C LYS A 150 17.63 35.47 15.32
N ALA A 151 17.75 35.00 16.58
CA ALA A 151 17.36 35.56 17.88
C ALA A 151 15.95 35.12 18.33
N VAL A 152 15.72 34.45 19.47
CA VAL A 152 16.38 34.58 20.79
C VAL A 152 16.46 33.22 21.49
N ARG A 153 17.66 32.97 22.02
CA ARG A 153 18.04 31.95 23.01
C ARG A 153 18.03 32.65 24.37
N ALA A 154 17.21 32.22 25.32
CA ALA A 154 17.44 32.41 26.77
C ALA A 154 16.37 31.66 27.58
N ALA A 155 16.74 30.52 28.19
CA ALA A 155 16.40 30.13 29.56
C ALA A 155 16.63 28.62 29.79
N THR A 156 17.81 28.32 30.28
CA THR A 156 18.14 27.20 31.19
C THR A 156 19.33 27.74 32.02
N PRO A 157 19.64 27.30 33.25
CA PRO A 157 18.96 26.37 34.16
C PRO A 157 18.84 26.90 35.62
N CYS A 158 18.13 26.17 36.48
CA CYS A 158 18.47 25.84 37.87
C CYS A 158 17.80 24.49 38.18
#